data_AF-A0A0R3TE66-F1
#
_entry.id   AF-A0A0R3TE66-F1
#
_cell.length_a   1.000
_cell.length_b   1.000
_cell.length_c   1.000
_cell.angle_alpha   90.00
_cell.angle_beta   90.00
_cell.angle_gamma   90.00
#
_symmetry.space_group_name_H-M   'P 1'
#
loop_
_entity.id
_entity.type
_entity.pdbx_description
1 polymer ?
#
loop_
_entity_poly.entity_id
_entity_poly.type
_entity_poly.pdbx_seq_one_letter_code
_entity_poly.pdbx_strand_id
1 'polypeptide(L)'
;MQSIGYLANNQLTCDCSLHWLPEFLNRNEAGGSHWTTCHMPINLKGQYVRDITLAPCVQGERSRQCTQKPDVQHHSRPQHDLDVPQDCPSDCTCTQLPNRVQRSADDVITFTAMRPGVVEILEPSVKVSCTNRGLVSIPIGIPENTKELYLDYNSIGEINTDNLSHLKKLEVLSLHHNEISRIRNETFVGLSKLKVLSLDENPLNCGSKMAWISQWIKRNPTVIMPAPTAPACATPIHLKGSPITSLSINDFNCSNGSSTGASCENDCYSHKGAKNSSQKMMAQ
;
A
#
# COMPACT_ATOMS: atom_id res chain seq x y z
N MET A 1 -0.51 31.57 6.66
CA MET A 1 -1.92 31.20 6.36
C MET A 1 -2.12 31.35 4.86
N GLN A 2 -1.81 30.32 4.07
CA GLN A 2 -1.86 30.38 2.61
C GLN A 2 -3.03 29.56 2.05
N SER A 3 -3.69 30.18 1.08
CA SER A 3 -5.01 29.90 0.53
C SER A 3 -5.08 28.58 -0.23
N ILE A 4 -6.06 27.73 0.11
CA ILE A 4 -6.39 26.47 -0.56
C ILE A 4 -7.31 26.76 -1.77
N GLY A 5 -6.89 26.39 -2.98
CA GLY A 5 -7.77 26.10 -4.13
C GLY A 5 -8.27 27.30 -4.94
N TYR A 6 -7.62 27.61 -6.06
CA TYR A 6 -8.10 28.57 -7.05
C TYR A 6 -9.22 27.96 -7.93
N LEU A 7 -10.42 27.78 -7.36
CA LEU A 7 -11.64 27.68 -8.18
C LEU A 7 -12.21 29.07 -8.53
N ALA A 8 -11.71 30.13 -7.87
CA ALA A 8 -12.04 31.52 -8.16
C ALA A 8 -11.85 31.85 -9.66
N ASN A 9 -12.74 32.68 -10.19
CA ASN A 9 -12.76 33.14 -11.60
C ASN A 9 -13.14 32.09 -12.66
N ASN A 10 -13.63 30.91 -12.27
CA ASN A 10 -14.22 29.97 -13.23
C ASN A 10 -15.66 30.37 -13.61
N GLN A 11 -16.02 30.17 -14.88
CA GLN A 11 -17.37 30.46 -15.38
C GLN A 11 -18.33 29.30 -15.08
N LEU A 12 -18.61 29.04 -13.80
CA LEU A 12 -19.40 27.88 -13.41
C LEU A 12 -20.88 28.05 -13.76
N THR A 13 -21.47 27.02 -14.36
CA THR A 13 -22.93 26.85 -14.41
C THR A 13 -23.34 26.02 -13.21
N CYS A 14 -23.89 26.67 -12.19
CA CYS A 14 -24.43 26.08 -10.99
C CYS A 14 -25.81 25.48 -11.26
N ASP A 15 -25.82 24.40 -12.04
CA ASP A 15 -26.98 23.55 -12.28
C ASP A 15 -26.93 22.30 -11.39
N CYS A 16 -27.87 21.38 -11.55
CA CYS A 16 -27.95 20.16 -10.75
C CYS A 16 -26.71 19.26 -10.86
N SER A 17 -25.88 19.39 -11.91
CA SER A 17 -24.64 18.61 -12.06
C SER A 17 -23.56 19.03 -11.06
N LEU A 18 -23.67 20.24 -10.50
CA LEU A 18 -22.81 20.74 -9.44
C LEU A 18 -23.44 20.58 -8.04
N HIS A 19 -24.48 19.76 -7.88
CA HIS A 19 -25.18 19.59 -6.59
C HIS A 19 -24.26 19.23 -5.41
N TRP A 20 -23.22 18.45 -5.66
CA TRP A 20 -22.24 18.02 -4.65
C TRP A 20 -21.28 19.13 -4.19
N LEU A 21 -21.09 20.17 -5.00
CA LEU A 21 -20.01 21.14 -4.85
C LEU A 21 -20.18 22.06 -3.62
N PRO A 22 -21.37 22.62 -3.33
CA PRO A 22 -21.57 23.46 -2.13
C PRO A 22 -21.19 22.74 -0.83
N GLU A 23 -21.65 21.50 -0.65
CA GLU A 23 -21.36 20.70 0.55
C GLU A 23 -19.87 20.38 0.67
N PHE A 24 -19.23 20.04 -0.46
CA PHE A 24 -17.79 19.78 -0.51
C PHE A 24 -16.97 21.02 -0.10
N LEU A 25 -17.31 22.20 -0.59
CA LEU A 25 -16.59 23.44 -0.26
C LEU A 25 -16.72 23.78 1.23
N ASN A 26 -17.91 23.60 1.81
CA ASN A 26 -18.16 23.84 3.24
C ASN A 26 -17.43 22.83 4.13
N ARG A 27 -17.48 21.54 3.77
CA ARG A 27 -16.84 20.46 4.54
C ARG A 27 -15.32 20.55 4.56
N ASN A 28 -14.72 21.07 3.49
CA ASN A 28 -13.27 21.07 3.31
C ASN A 28 -12.62 22.46 3.43
N GLU A 29 -13.40 23.50 3.78
CA GLU A 29 -12.95 24.90 3.80
C GLU A 29 -12.18 25.29 2.51
N ALA A 30 -12.62 24.74 1.38
CA ALA A 30 -11.93 24.87 0.10
C ALA A 30 -12.31 26.20 -0.57
N GLY A 31 -11.32 27.07 -0.84
CA GLY A 31 -11.51 28.39 -1.46
C GLY A 31 -10.64 29.50 -0.87
N GLY A 32 -10.14 29.32 0.36
CA GLY A 32 -9.24 30.27 1.02
C GLY A 32 -9.70 31.74 0.95
N SER A 33 -8.88 32.66 0.44
CA SER A 33 -9.21 34.09 0.36
C SER A 33 -10.10 34.49 -0.82
N HIS A 34 -10.34 33.59 -1.78
CA HIS A 34 -11.11 33.88 -3.01
C HIS A 34 -12.10 32.75 -3.29
N TRP A 35 -13.34 32.96 -2.86
CA TRP A 35 -14.40 31.98 -3.04
C TRP A 35 -14.92 31.98 -4.47
N THR A 36 -15.33 30.80 -4.92
CA THR A 36 -15.88 30.63 -6.27
C THR A 36 -17.32 31.08 -6.33
N THR A 37 -17.67 31.79 -7.40
CA THR A 37 -19.02 32.27 -7.66
C THR A 37 -19.62 31.58 -8.89
N CYS A 38 -20.94 31.50 -8.92
CA CYS A 38 -21.66 31.02 -10.10
C CYS A 38 -21.63 32.08 -11.21
N HIS A 39 -21.38 31.65 -12.44
CA HIS A 39 -21.55 32.50 -13.63
C HIS A 39 -22.95 32.36 -14.22
N MET A 40 -23.49 31.15 -14.17
CA MET A 40 -24.84 30.78 -14.61
C MET A 40 -25.47 29.81 -13.60
N PRO A 41 -26.79 29.60 -13.61
CA PRO A 41 -27.80 30.38 -14.32
C PRO A 41 -27.89 31.82 -13.79
N ILE A 42 -28.56 32.72 -14.52
CA ILE A 42 -28.54 34.17 -14.23
C ILE A 42 -29.05 34.50 -12.82
N ASN A 43 -29.98 33.70 -12.29
CA ASN A 43 -30.53 33.83 -10.93
C ASN A 43 -29.52 33.47 -9.83
N LEU A 44 -28.46 32.71 -10.14
CA LEU A 44 -27.39 32.36 -9.21
C LEU A 44 -26.10 33.15 -9.50
N LYS A 45 -26.06 33.95 -10.57
CA LYS A 45 -24.85 34.64 -11.00
C LYS A 45 -24.28 35.55 -9.90
N GLY A 46 -23.00 35.38 -9.58
CA GLY A 46 -22.28 36.11 -8.55
C GLY A 46 -22.42 35.54 -7.14
N GLN A 47 -23.32 34.60 -6.89
CA GLN A 47 -23.45 33.95 -5.58
C GLN A 47 -22.30 32.97 -5.36
N TYR A 48 -21.83 32.89 -4.10
CA TYR A 48 -20.80 31.93 -3.73
C TYR A 48 -21.35 30.51 -3.76
N VAL A 49 -20.62 29.61 -4.41
CA VAL A 49 -21.06 28.22 -4.61
C VAL A 49 -21.28 27.50 -3.27
N ARG A 50 -20.52 27.86 -2.23
CA ARG A 50 -20.66 27.28 -0.88
C ARG A 50 -22.00 27.63 -0.19
N ASP A 51 -22.59 28.77 -0.58
CA ASP A 51 -23.71 29.41 0.12
C ASP A 51 -25.05 29.11 -0.59
N ILE A 52 -25.03 28.27 -1.63
CA ILE A 52 -26.22 27.88 -2.38
C ILE A 52 -26.56 26.41 -2.16
N THR A 53 -27.85 26.09 -2.26
CA THR A 53 -28.34 24.71 -2.28
C THR A 53 -28.84 24.40 -3.68
N LEU A 54 -28.14 23.50 -4.35
CA LEU A 54 -28.56 22.93 -5.63
C LEU A 54 -29.39 21.67 -5.36
N ALA A 55 -30.29 21.30 -6.25
CA ALA A 55 -31.01 20.02 -6.16
C ALA A 55 -30.27 18.94 -6.99
N PRO A 56 -30.33 17.66 -6.61
CA PRO A 56 -29.82 16.57 -7.43
C PRO A 56 -30.59 16.48 -8.75
N CYS A 57 -29.92 16.12 -9.85
CA CYS A 57 -30.59 15.96 -11.15
C CYS A 57 -31.62 14.81 -11.08
N VAL A 58 -32.84 15.05 -11.57
CA VAL A 58 -33.86 14.01 -11.70
C VAL A 58 -33.54 13.16 -12.95
N GLN A 59 -33.81 11.86 -12.90
CA GLN A 59 -33.60 10.97 -14.06
C GLN A 59 -34.36 11.50 -15.29
N GLY A 60 -33.60 11.95 -16.30
CA GLY A 60 -34.15 12.54 -17.54
C GLY A 60 -33.81 14.01 -17.76
N GLU A 61 -33.37 14.74 -16.74
CA GLU A 61 -32.79 16.08 -16.91
C GLU A 61 -31.34 15.96 -17.36
N ARG A 62 -31.12 16.30 -18.63
CA ARG A 62 -29.86 16.31 -19.38
C ARG A 62 -28.62 16.44 -18.47
N SER A 63 -27.98 15.31 -18.21
CA SER A 63 -26.53 15.27 -18.03
C SER A 63 -25.90 16.08 -19.17
N ARG A 64 -24.85 16.85 -18.91
CA ARG A 64 -24.11 17.57 -19.96
C ARG A 64 -23.61 16.55 -20.98
N GLN A 65 -24.43 16.25 -21.98
CA GLN A 65 -24.00 15.54 -23.16
C GLN A 65 -23.19 16.55 -23.94
N CYS A 66 -21.88 16.40 -23.92
CA CYS A 66 -21.01 17.08 -24.86
C CYS A 66 -21.58 16.82 -26.26
N THR A 67 -22.10 17.86 -26.92
CA THR A 67 -22.46 17.78 -28.33
C THR A 67 -21.15 17.58 -29.09
N GLN A 68 -20.86 16.33 -29.44
CA GLN A 68 -19.72 16.02 -30.29
C GLN A 68 -19.90 16.80 -31.59
N LYS A 69 -19.10 17.85 -31.78
CA LYS A 69 -18.85 18.35 -33.14
C LYS A 69 -18.14 17.20 -33.89
N PRO A 70 -18.49 16.89 -35.15
CA PRO A 70 -18.01 15.68 -35.82
C PRO A 70 -16.50 15.62 -36.11
N ASP A 71 -15.69 16.59 -35.69
CA ASP A 71 -14.29 16.73 -36.14
C ASP A 71 -13.26 16.92 -35.02
N VAL A 72 -13.58 16.50 -33.80
CA VAL A 72 -12.54 16.28 -32.78
C VAL A 72 -12.79 14.93 -32.15
N GLN A 73 -11.90 13.97 -32.45
CA GLN A 73 -11.86 12.68 -31.77
C GLN A 73 -11.53 12.91 -30.28
N HIS A 74 -12.55 13.20 -29.48
CA HIS A 74 -12.47 13.04 -28.04
C HIS A 74 -12.84 11.60 -27.72
N HIS A 75 -11.84 10.80 -27.39
CA HIS A 75 -12.01 9.49 -26.76
C HIS A 75 -12.51 9.65 -25.31
N SER A 76 -13.68 10.26 -25.13
CA SER A 76 -14.37 10.22 -23.84
C SER A 76 -15.26 8.99 -23.83
N ARG A 77 -14.65 7.83 -23.56
CA ARG A 77 -15.36 6.61 -23.17
C ARG A 77 -16.10 6.88 -21.85
N PRO A 78 -17.30 6.32 -21.63
CA PRO A 78 -17.94 6.34 -20.32
C PRO A 78 -16.95 5.82 -19.28
N GLN A 79 -16.92 6.46 -18.11
CA GLN A 79 -16.00 6.16 -17.01
C GLN A 79 -16.38 4.85 -16.33
N HIS A 80 -16.27 3.75 -17.08
CA HIS A 80 -16.36 2.37 -16.61
C HIS A 80 -15.07 1.59 -16.94
N ASP A 81 -14.24 2.14 -17.85
CA ASP A 81 -12.98 1.55 -18.32
C ASP A 81 -11.73 2.03 -17.56
N LEU A 82 -11.87 2.82 -16.50
CA LEU A 82 -10.75 3.29 -15.65
C LEU A 82 -10.56 2.45 -14.37
N ASP A 83 -11.45 1.50 -14.10
CA ASP A 83 -11.50 0.77 -12.82
C ASP A 83 -10.77 -0.58 -12.82
N VAL A 84 -10.32 -1.06 -13.97
CA VAL A 84 -9.52 -2.30 -14.05
C VAL A 84 -8.12 -1.93 -14.54
N PRO A 85 -7.10 -1.95 -13.67
CA PRO A 85 -5.71 -1.96 -14.12
C PRO A 85 -5.59 -3.09 -15.13
N GLN A 86 -5.23 -2.74 -16.37
CA GLN A 86 -5.24 -3.64 -17.52
C GLN A 86 -4.30 -4.86 -17.34
N ASP A 87 -3.48 -4.85 -16.28
CA ASP A 87 -2.51 -5.86 -15.86
C ASP A 87 -2.81 -6.46 -14.48
N CYS A 88 -4.05 -6.47 -13.99
CA CYS A 88 -4.36 -7.12 -12.71
C CYS A 88 -4.35 -8.66 -12.83
N PRO A 89 -3.67 -9.40 -11.94
CA PRO A 89 -3.74 -10.87 -11.94
C PRO A 89 -5.17 -11.37 -11.73
N SER A 90 -5.55 -12.47 -12.40
CA SER A 90 -6.93 -13.00 -12.42
C SER A 90 -7.51 -13.33 -11.05
N ASP A 91 -6.67 -13.81 -10.13
CA ASP A 91 -7.08 -14.18 -8.77
C ASP A 91 -7.04 -13.00 -7.80
N CYS A 92 -6.71 -11.80 -8.27
CA CYS A 92 -6.51 -10.62 -7.45
C CYS A 92 -7.52 -9.52 -7.78
N THR A 93 -7.76 -8.67 -6.78
CA THR A 93 -8.50 -7.42 -6.96
C THR A 93 -7.51 -6.26 -6.88
N CYS A 94 -7.50 -5.44 -7.92
CA CYS A 94 -6.68 -4.24 -7.95
C CYS A 94 -7.56 -2.99 -7.78
N THR A 95 -7.14 -2.08 -6.92
CA THR A 95 -7.85 -0.83 -6.63
C THR A 95 -6.87 0.32 -6.72
N GLN A 96 -7.22 1.36 -7.49
CA GLN A 96 -6.40 2.58 -7.53
C GLN A 96 -6.42 3.23 -6.15
N LEU A 97 -5.24 3.47 -5.60
CA LEU A 97 -5.11 4.26 -4.39
C LEU A 97 -5.26 5.73 -4.78
N PRO A 98 -6.16 6.47 -4.12
CA PRO A 98 -6.23 7.91 -4.36
C PRO A 98 -4.84 8.47 -4.09
N ASN A 99 -4.36 9.32 -4.99
CA ASN A 99 -3.12 10.06 -4.77
C ASN A 99 -3.27 10.82 -3.45
N ARG A 100 -2.68 10.29 -2.37
CA ARG A 100 -2.50 11.08 -1.14
C ARG A 100 -1.57 12.19 -1.54
N VAL A 101 -2.14 13.36 -1.84
CA VAL A 101 -1.39 14.60 -1.82
C VAL A 101 -0.86 14.70 -0.39
N GLN A 102 0.38 14.28 -0.18
CA GLN A 102 1.06 14.57 1.07
C GLN A 102 1.19 16.07 1.09
N ARG A 103 0.33 16.73 1.87
CA ARG A 103 0.56 18.12 2.23
C ARG A 103 1.83 18.12 3.08
N SER A 104 2.98 18.32 2.46
CA SER A 104 4.09 18.97 3.14
C SER A 104 3.52 20.28 3.66
N ALA A 105 3.85 20.66 4.90
CA ALA A 105 3.37 21.90 5.51
C ALA A 105 3.69 23.15 4.66
N ASP A 106 4.61 23.00 3.69
CA ASP A 106 5.11 24.05 2.81
C ASP A 106 4.79 23.84 1.31
N ASP A 107 4.12 22.76 0.90
CA ASP A 107 3.83 22.51 -0.52
C ASP A 107 2.49 23.11 -0.95
N VAL A 108 2.58 24.22 -1.67
CA VAL A 108 1.53 24.67 -2.59
C VAL A 108 1.23 23.53 -3.56
N ILE A 109 -0.02 23.03 -3.57
CA ILE A 109 -0.48 22.11 -4.62
C ILE A 109 -0.50 22.90 -5.92
N THR A 110 0.61 22.84 -6.62
CA THR A 110 0.74 23.39 -7.96
C THR A 110 0.47 22.23 -8.90
N PHE A 111 -0.55 22.32 -9.76
CA PHE A 111 -0.74 21.37 -10.89
C PHE A 111 0.37 21.53 -11.96
N THR A 112 1.59 21.88 -11.56
CA THR A 112 2.79 21.94 -12.41
C THR A 112 3.67 20.73 -12.11
N ALA A 113 3.17 19.54 -12.46
CA ALA A 113 4.04 18.41 -12.77
C ALA A 113 4.22 18.33 -14.30
N MET A 114 4.65 19.43 -14.91
CA MET A 114 5.38 19.39 -16.16
C MET A 114 6.66 20.19 -15.93
N ARG A 115 7.66 19.52 -15.34
CA ARG A 115 9.05 19.95 -15.53
C ARG A 115 9.38 19.71 -17.00
N PRO A 116 9.87 20.71 -17.76
CA PRO A 116 10.44 20.45 -19.08
C PRO A 116 11.61 19.46 -18.89
N GLY A 117 11.48 18.25 -19.42
CA GLY A 117 12.51 17.21 -19.34
C GLY A 117 12.26 16.05 -18.36
N VAL A 118 11.18 16.06 -17.57
CA VAL A 118 10.75 14.89 -16.78
C VAL A 118 9.24 14.72 -16.94
N VAL A 119 8.85 13.90 -17.91
CA VAL A 119 7.49 13.32 -17.94
C VAL A 119 7.53 12.10 -17.04
N GLU A 120 7.63 12.31 -15.73
CA GLU A 120 7.26 11.26 -14.78
C GLU A 120 5.74 11.34 -14.72
N ILE A 121 5.07 10.57 -15.58
CA ILE A 121 3.64 10.30 -15.39
C ILE A 121 3.56 9.72 -13.98
N LEU A 122 3.01 10.48 -13.04
CA LEU A 122 2.70 10.00 -11.70
C LEU A 122 1.62 8.94 -11.87
N GLU A 123 2.04 7.72 -12.22
CA GLU A 123 1.15 6.58 -12.32
C GLU A 123 0.42 6.46 -10.98
N PRO A 124 -0.92 6.43 -10.98
CA PRO A 124 -1.67 6.24 -9.76
C PRO A 124 -1.20 4.94 -9.11
N SER A 125 -0.86 5.01 -7.83
CA SER A 125 -0.45 3.82 -7.09
C SER A 125 -1.61 2.83 -6.99
N VAL A 126 -1.31 1.54 -7.00
CA VAL A 126 -2.35 0.50 -6.94
C VAL A 126 -2.22 -0.30 -5.65
N LYS A 127 -3.37 -0.62 -5.03
CA LYS A 127 -3.49 -1.66 -4.01
C LYS A 127 -3.92 -2.95 -4.71
N VAL A 128 -3.17 -4.03 -4.50
CA VAL A 128 -3.46 -5.36 -5.04
C VAL A 128 -3.77 -6.28 -3.86
N SER A 129 -4.95 -6.91 -3.87
CA SER A 129 -5.36 -7.87 -2.85
C SER A 129 -5.70 -9.21 -3.50
N CYS A 130 -4.96 -10.24 -3.10
CA CYS A 130 -5.13 -11.63 -3.51
C CYS A 130 -5.37 -12.51 -2.27
N THR A 131 -6.00 -11.95 -1.24
CA THR A 131 -6.24 -12.60 0.05
C THR A 131 -7.21 -13.77 -0.10
N ASN A 132 -6.90 -14.90 0.53
CA ASN A 132 -7.74 -16.11 0.56
C ASN A 132 -8.13 -16.63 -0.84
N ARG A 133 -7.12 -16.88 -1.67
CA ARG A 133 -7.28 -17.31 -3.07
C ARG A 133 -6.69 -18.70 -3.34
N GLY A 134 -6.17 -19.38 -2.31
CA GLY A 134 -5.52 -20.69 -2.46
C GLY A 134 -4.22 -20.63 -3.26
N LEU A 135 -3.54 -19.49 -3.26
CA LEU A 135 -2.30 -19.31 -4.01
C LEU A 135 -1.18 -20.13 -3.38
N VAL A 136 -0.46 -20.90 -4.20
CA VAL A 136 0.75 -21.64 -3.79
C VAL A 136 2.05 -20.87 -4.03
N SER A 137 1.96 -19.79 -4.79
CA SER A 137 3.07 -18.90 -5.13
C SER A 137 2.55 -17.47 -5.35
N ILE A 138 3.44 -16.49 -5.24
CA ILE A 138 3.13 -15.10 -5.60
C ILE A 138 2.78 -15.04 -7.11
N PRO A 139 1.64 -14.44 -7.51
CA PRO A 139 1.21 -14.42 -8.89
C PRO A 139 2.14 -13.58 -9.77
N ILE A 140 2.30 -14.02 -11.02
CA ILE A 140 3.03 -13.26 -12.04
C ILE A 140 2.13 -12.10 -12.52
N GLY A 141 2.74 -10.99 -12.93
CA GLY A 141 2.00 -9.86 -13.50
C GLY A 141 1.43 -8.90 -12.46
N ILE A 142 1.93 -8.90 -11.22
CA ILE A 142 1.61 -7.82 -10.27
C ILE A 142 2.13 -6.49 -10.85
N PRO A 143 1.27 -5.45 -11.00
CA PRO A 143 1.66 -4.18 -11.59
C PRO A 143 2.85 -3.51 -10.89
N GLU A 144 3.78 -2.91 -11.65
CA GLU A 144 4.98 -2.24 -11.08
C GLU A 144 4.65 -1.02 -10.21
N ASN A 145 3.50 -0.40 -10.44
CA ASN A 145 2.97 0.71 -9.65
C ASN A 145 2.23 0.27 -8.37
N THR A 146 2.32 -1.02 -8.01
CA THR A 146 1.75 -1.53 -6.77
C THR A 146 2.45 -0.93 -5.54
N LYS A 147 1.63 -0.37 -4.64
CA LYS A 147 2.06 0.25 -3.39
C LYS A 147 1.67 -0.58 -2.17
N GLU A 148 0.54 -1.29 -2.25
CA GLU A 148 0.10 -2.21 -1.20
C GLU A 148 -0.22 -3.56 -1.83
N LEU A 149 0.39 -4.64 -1.33
CA LEU A 149 0.18 -6.01 -1.78
C LEU A 149 -0.24 -6.88 -0.60
N TYR A 150 -1.45 -7.46 -0.69
CA TYR A 150 -2.02 -8.35 0.31
C TYR A 150 -2.16 -9.75 -0.26
N LEU A 151 -1.45 -10.71 0.34
CA LEU A 151 -1.38 -12.12 -0.05
C LEU A 151 -1.76 -13.04 1.13
N ASP A 152 -2.50 -12.50 2.09
CA ASP A 152 -2.83 -13.19 3.35
C ASP A 152 -3.72 -14.41 3.12
N TYR A 153 -3.66 -15.38 4.04
CA TYR A 153 -4.51 -16.58 4.03
C TYR A 153 -4.38 -17.39 2.72
N ASN A 154 -3.15 -17.62 2.26
CA ASN A 154 -2.85 -18.47 1.10
C ASN A 154 -1.94 -19.64 1.53
N SER A 155 -1.43 -20.42 0.57
CA SER A 155 -0.54 -21.56 0.80
C SER A 155 0.82 -21.34 0.15
N ILE A 156 1.33 -20.09 0.18
CA ILE A 156 2.62 -19.76 -0.43
C ILE A 156 3.75 -20.38 0.40
N GLY A 157 4.54 -21.27 -0.20
CA GLY A 157 5.55 -22.06 0.52
C GLY A 157 6.95 -21.43 0.59
N GLU A 158 7.35 -20.71 -0.46
CA GLU A 158 8.66 -20.06 -0.56
C GLU A 158 8.57 -18.75 -1.34
N ILE A 159 9.46 -17.80 -1.04
CA ILE A 159 9.56 -16.52 -1.75
C ILE A 159 10.94 -16.37 -2.38
N ASN A 160 10.96 -16.11 -3.68
CA ASN A 160 12.17 -15.86 -4.46
C ASN A 160 12.36 -14.36 -4.74
N THR A 161 13.60 -13.99 -5.08
CA THR A 161 13.99 -12.61 -5.43
C THR A 161 13.16 -12.05 -6.58
N ASP A 162 12.92 -12.87 -7.60
CA ASP A 162 12.28 -12.44 -8.84
C ASP A 162 10.78 -12.20 -8.67
N ASN A 163 10.18 -12.68 -7.58
CA ASN A 163 8.76 -12.45 -7.31
C ASN A 163 8.45 -11.00 -6.94
N LEU A 164 9.42 -10.27 -6.37
CA LEU A 164 9.19 -8.94 -5.78
C LEU A 164 10.16 -7.87 -6.29
N SER A 165 11.21 -8.24 -7.04
CA SER A 165 12.30 -7.32 -7.44
C SER A 165 11.85 -6.12 -8.30
N HIS A 166 10.76 -6.28 -9.05
CA HIS A 166 10.18 -5.20 -9.88
C HIS A 166 9.30 -4.22 -9.09
N LEU A 167 8.83 -4.59 -7.89
CA LEU A 167 7.87 -3.81 -7.08
C LEU A 167 8.54 -2.69 -6.27
N LYS A 168 9.28 -1.81 -6.94
CA LYS A 168 10.08 -0.73 -6.30
C LYS A 168 9.26 0.31 -5.55
N LYS A 169 7.96 0.42 -5.86
CA LYS A 169 7.02 1.36 -5.23
C LYS A 169 6.28 0.76 -4.02
N LEU A 170 6.52 -0.51 -3.69
CA LEU A 170 5.81 -1.23 -2.64
C LEU A 170 6.11 -0.66 -1.25
N GLU A 171 5.06 -0.30 -0.51
CA GLU A 171 5.12 0.20 0.86
C GLU A 171 4.56 -0.81 1.87
N VAL A 172 3.58 -1.62 1.47
CA VAL A 172 2.96 -2.64 2.31
C VAL A 172 3.02 -4.00 1.62
N LEU A 173 3.59 -4.99 2.30
CA LEU A 173 3.57 -6.40 1.90
C LEU A 173 3.00 -7.23 3.04
N SER A 174 1.82 -7.80 2.84
CA SER A 174 1.16 -8.65 3.81
C SER A 174 1.15 -10.10 3.31
N LEU A 175 1.79 -10.99 4.06
CA LEU A 175 1.93 -12.42 3.80
C LEU A 175 1.48 -13.23 5.04
N HIS A 176 0.64 -12.64 5.88
CA HIS A 176 0.13 -13.28 7.09
C HIS A 176 -0.56 -14.61 6.75
N HIS A 177 -0.42 -15.59 7.63
CA HIS A 177 -1.13 -16.87 7.54
C HIS A 177 -0.91 -17.56 6.18
N ASN A 178 0.35 -17.89 5.89
CA ASN A 178 0.76 -18.65 4.71
C ASN A 178 1.60 -19.87 5.13
N GLU A 179 2.14 -20.61 4.17
CA GLU A 179 2.98 -21.78 4.41
C GLU A 179 4.49 -21.48 4.22
N ILE A 180 4.88 -20.21 4.37
CA ILE A 180 6.22 -19.76 4.01
C ILE A 180 7.23 -20.39 4.97
N SER A 181 8.07 -21.25 4.42
CA SER A 181 9.19 -21.85 5.16
C SER A 181 10.51 -21.13 4.86
N ARG A 182 10.67 -20.54 3.67
CA ARG A 182 11.95 -19.93 3.23
C ARG A 182 11.72 -18.65 2.42
N ILE A 183 12.58 -17.67 2.67
CA ILE A 183 12.66 -16.42 1.90
C ILE A 183 14.11 -16.30 1.42
N ARG A 184 14.29 -16.22 0.10
CA ARG A 184 15.62 -16.16 -0.53
C ARG A 184 16.35 -14.89 -0.09
N ASN A 185 17.66 -14.98 0.07
CA ASN A 185 18.48 -13.80 0.34
C ASN A 185 18.27 -12.75 -0.77
N GLU A 186 18.37 -11.48 -0.42
CA GLU A 186 18.21 -10.32 -1.30
C GLU A 186 16.78 -10.05 -1.81
N THR A 187 15.79 -10.85 -1.41
CA THR A 187 14.37 -10.66 -1.82
C THR A 187 13.84 -9.25 -1.56
N PHE A 188 14.29 -8.60 -0.48
CA PHE A 188 13.83 -7.26 -0.10
C PHE A 188 14.76 -6.11 -0.53
N VAL A 189 15.87 -6.38 -1.24
CA VAL A 189 16.86 -5.35 -1.61
C VAL A 189 16.26 -4.31 -2.57
N GLY A 190 15.38 -4.72 -3.47
CA GLY A 190 14.70 -3.82 -4.41
C GLY A 190 13.54 -3.01 -3.81
N LEU A 191 13.09 -3.34 -2.60
CA LEU A 191 11.89 -2.78 -1.97
C LEU A 191 12.21 -1.56 -1.11
N SER A 192 12.81 -0.53 -1.70
CA SER A 192 13.35 0.65 -0.98
C SER A 192 12.29 1.49 -0.26
N LYS A 193 11.02 1.37 -0.65
CA LYS A 193 9.89 2.10 -0.03
C LYS A 193 9.11 1.27 0.98
N LEU A 194 9.51 0.02 1.25
CA LEU A 194 8.77 -0.88 2.13
C LEU A 194 8.72 -0.33 3.55
N LYS A 195 7.52 -0.21 4.10
CA LYS A 195 7.22 0.32 5.44
C LYS A 195 6.55 -0.70 6.34
N VAL A 196 5.84 -1.67 5.76
CA VAL A 196 5.13 -2.70 6.51
C VAL A 196 5.35 -4.05 5.84
N LEU A 197 5.83 -5.01 6.61
CA LEU A 197 5.99 -6.40 6.26
C LEU A 197 5.35 -7.27 7.35
N SER A 198 4.33 -8.02 6.99
CA SER A 198 3.73 -9.06 7.83
C SER A 198 4.11 -10.43 7.31
N LEU A 199 4.67 -11.24 8.21
CA LEU A 199 5.16 -12.61 7.99
C LEU A 199 4.78 -13.55 9.14
N ASP A 200 3.98 -13.06 10.09
CA ASP A 200 3.45 -13.85 11.19
C ASP A 200 2.53 -14.97 10.68
N GLU A 201 2.34 -15.97 11.52
CA GLU A 201 1.60 -17.20 11.18
C GLU A 201 2.13 -17.90 9.92
N ASN A 202 3.46 -17.98 9.79
CA ASN A 202 4.15 -18.77 8.77
C ASN A 202 5.12 -19.78 9.42
N PRO A 203 5.27 -20.99 8.87
CA PRO A 203 6.17 -22.03 9.38
C PRO A 203 7.65 -21.77 9.01
N LEU A 204 8.19 -20.61 9.40
CA LEU A 204 9.52 -20.15 8.98
C LEU A 204 10.63 -21.10 9.44
N ASN A 205 11.46 -21.53 8.49
CA ASN A 205 12.65 -22.33 8.72
C ASN A 205 13.87 -21.43 8.90
N CYS A 206 14.22 -21.16 10.15
CA CYS A 206 15.35 -20.35 10.60
C CYS A 206 16.68 -21.11 10.58
N GLY A 207 16.99 -21.81 9.48
CA GLY A 207 18.32 -22.36 9.24
C GLY A 207 19.32 -21.32 8.71
N SER A 208 20.56 -21.73 8.49
CA SER A 208 21.67 -20.85 8.08
C SER A 208 21.38 -20.01 6.83
N LYS A 209 20.63 -20.56 5.86
CA LYS A 209 20.22 -19.85 4.64
C LYS A 209 19.23 -18.71 4.89
N MET A 210 18.54 -18.70 6.03
CA MET A 210 17.58 -17.67 6.44
C MET A 210 18.24 -16.61 7.35
N ALA A 211 19.49 -16.79 7.76
CA ALA A 211 20.15 -15.95 8.78
C ALA A 211 20.21 -14.45 8.42
N TRP A 212 20.26 -14.13 7.12
CA TRP A 212 20.28 -12.77 6.59
C TRP A 212 19.08 -11.93 7.05
N ILE A 213 17.91 -12.56 7.23
CA ILE A 213 16.67 -11.83 7.53
C ILE A 213 16.75 -11.16 8.90
N SER A 214 17.42 -11.78 9.87
CA SER A 214 17.64 -11.20 11.20
C SER A 214 18.43 -9.90 11.15
N GLN A 215 19.43 -9.81 10.27
CA GLN A 215 20.22 -8.60 10.06
C GLN A 215 19.43 -7.55 9.29
N TRP A 216 18.68 -7.97 8.26
CA TRP A 216 17.84 -7.06 7.48
C TRP A 216 16.79 -6.38 8.35
N ILE A 217 16.12 -7.13 9.25
CA ILE A 217 15.13 -6.60 10.19
C ILE A 217 15.77 -5.59 11.15
N LYS A 218 16.96 -5.89 11.69
CA LYS A 218 17.67 -4.96 12.59
C LYS A 218 18.04 -3.64 11.91
N ARG A 219 18.31 -3.66 10.59
CA ARG A 219 18.56 -2.46 9.79
C ARG A 219 17.28 -1.70 9.43
N ASN A 220 16.12 -2.36 9.48
CA ASN A 220 14.81 -1.82 9.10
C ASN A 220 13.78 -2.01 10.23
N PRO A 221 14.02 -1.45 11.44
CA PRO A 221 13.25 -1.78 12.65
C PRO A 221 11.78 -1.36 12.62
N THR A 222 11.39 -0.44 11.73
CA THR A 222 10.01 0.03 11.57
C THR A 222 9.20 -0.80 10.59
N VAL A 223 9.85 -1.67 9.80
CA VAL A 223 9.19 -2.39 8.71
C VAL A 223 8.40 -3.60 9.19
N ILE A 224 8.85 -4.26 10.25
CA ILE A 224 8.15 -5.41 10.83
C ILE A 224 7.28 -4.96 12.00
N MET A 225 6.07 -5.49 12.07
CA MET A 225 5.17 -5.25 13.19
C MET A 225 5.76 -5.82 14.49
N PRO A 226 5.72 -5.09 15.62
CA PRO A 226 6.24 -5.58 16.89
C PRO A 226 5.42 -6.75 17.44
N ALA A 227 5.90 -7.36 18.53
CA ALA A 227 5.15 -8.40 19.25
C ALA A 227 3.74 -7.90 19.63
N PRO A 228 2.69 -8.74 19.57
CA PRO A 228 2.70 -10.20 19.35
C PRO A 228 2.73 -10.66 17.89
N THR A 229 2.61 -9.73 16.92
CA THR A 229 2.55 -10.02 15.48
C THR A 229 3.93 -10.17 14.82
N ALA A 230 4.97 -10.45 15.61
CA ALA A 230 6.32 -10.61 15.08
C ALA A 230 6.49 -12.02 14.50
N PRO A 231 7.13 -12.19 13.33
CA PRO A 231 7.40 -13.51 12.77
C PRO A 231 8.32 -14.31 13.68
N ALA A 232 7.94 -15.55 13.96
CA ALA A 232 8.67 -16.48 14.80
C ALA A 232 9.13 -17.71 14.00
N CYS A 233 10.23 -18.30 14.41
CA CYS A 233 10.74 -19.52 13.79
C CYS A 233 9.83 -20.71 14.14
N ALA A 234 9.52 -21.55 13.15
CA ALA A 234 8.86 -22.84 13.39
C ALA A 234 9.87 -23.99 13.46
N THR A 235 10.94 -23.89 12.67
CA THR A 235 12.08 -24.82 12.69
C THR A 235 13.39 -24.01 12.61
N PRO A 236 14.54 -24.57 13.00
CA PRO A 236 14.73 -25.84 13.71
C PRO A 236 14.15 -25.84 15.13
N ILE A 237 14.06 -27.01 15.77
CA ILE A 237 13.39 -27.18 17.07
C ILE A 237 13.93 -26.25 18.18
N HIS A 238 15.23 -25.96 18.17
CA HIS A 238 15.88 -25.10 19.16
C HIS A 238 15.55 -23.61 19.01
N LEU A 239 15.08 -23.18 17.82
CA LEU A 239 14.59 -21.81 17.59
C LEU A 239 13.07 -21.73 17.58
N LYS A 240 12.35 -22.86 17.67
CA LYS A 240 10.89 -22.89 17.55
C LYS A 240 10.23 -21.93 18.56
N GLY A 241 9.35 -21.07 18.06
CA GLY A 241 8.65 -20.03 18.81
C GLY A 241 9.47 -18.75 19.07
N SER A 242 10.77 -18.73 18.74
CA SER A 242 11.60 -17.54 18.94
C SER A 242 11.28 -16.47 17.89
N PRO A 243 10.96 -15.23 18.29
CA PRO A 243 10.76 -14.13 17.34
C PRO A 243 12.06 -13.82 16.60
N ILE A 244 12.02 -13.73 15.27
CA ILE A 244 13.19 -13.44 14.43
C ILE A 244 13.82 -12.09 14.79
N THR A 245 12.99 -11.13 15.21
CA THR A 245 13.41 -9.79 15.69
C THR A 245 14.39 -9.85 16.86
N SER A 246 14.36 -10.92 17.66
CA SER A 246 15.24 -11.12 18.81
C SER A 246 16.54 -11.87 18.49
N LEU A 247 16.61 -12.55 17.35
CA LEU A 247 17.73 -13.40 16.97
C LEU A 247 18.86 -12.61 16.31
N SER A 248 20.08 -13.14 16.41
CA SER A 248 21.28 -12.70 15.71
C SER A 248 21.62 -13.66 14.56
N ILE A 249 22.50 -13.25 13.64
CA ILE A 249 22.89 -14.10 12.50
C ILE A 249 23.50 -15.43 12.95
N ASN A 250 24.18 -15.46 14.10
CA ASN A 250 24.86 -16.66 14.60
C ASN A 250 23.88 -17.70 15.13
N ASP A 251 22.69 -17.29 15.58
CA ASP A 251 21.69 -18.19 16.14
C ASP A 251 21.10 -19.15 15.08
N PHE A 252 21.22 -18.80 13.79
CA PHE A 252 20.73 -19.59 12.65
C PHE A 252 21.73 -20.66 12.19
N ASN A 253 22.97 -20.65 12.70
CA ASN A 253 23.99 -21.60 12.28
C ASN A 253 23.85 -22.90 13.07
N CYS A 254 23.62 -24.00 12.35
CA CYS A 254 23.82 -25.34 12.88
C CYS A 254 25.28 -25.74 12.60
N SER A 255 26.08 -25.93 13.65
CA SER A 255 27.44 -26.45 13.52
C SER A 255 27.37 -27.91 13.05
N ASN A 256 27.84 -28.17 11.83
CA ASN A 256 27.79 -29.50 11.19
C ASN A 256 28.40 -30.60 12.07
N GLY A 257 27.56 -31.55 12.48
CA GLY A 257 27.95 -32.92 12.77
C GLY A 257 27.35 -33.86 11.73
N SER A 258 28.13 -34.18 10.69
CA SER A 258 27.92 -35.28 9.73
C SER A 258 26.86 -35.14 8.62
N SER A 259 27.37 -35.32 7.41
CA SER A 259 26.69 -35.57 6.15
C SER A 259 25.87 -36.87 6.15
N THR A 260 24.65 -36.84 6.66
CA THR A 260 23.52 -37.68 6.21
C THR A 260 22.24 -36.98 6.66
N GLY A 261 21.18 -37.03 5.84
CA GLY A 261 19.91 -36.39 6.17
C GLY A 261 19.40 -36.81 7.56
N ALA A 262 18.80 -35.84 8.27
CA ALA A 262 18.27 -35.94 9.63
C ALA A 262 19.32 -35.90 10.77
N SER A 263 19.79 -34.70 11.13
CA SER A 263 19.98 -34.37 12.56
C SER A 263 20.20 -32.87 12.75
N CYS A 264 19.12 -32.16 13.06
CA CYS A 264 19.17 -31.10 14.07
C CYS A 264 18.35 -31.60 15.27
N GLU A 265 18.51 -32.87 15.62
CA GLU A 265 17.58 -33.56 16.51
C GLU A 265 18.12 -33.71 17.93
N ASN A 266 19.42 -33.55 18.17
CA ASN A 266 19.99 -33.41 19.50
C ASN A 266 21.33 -32.65 19.39
N ASP A 267 21.62 -31.78 20.34
CA ASP A 267 22.89 -31.03 20.50
C ASP A 267 23.00 -29.65 19.84
N CYS A 268 22.24 -28.68 20.37
CA CYS A 268 22.78 -27.34 20.60
C CYS A 268 22.41 -26.92 22.03
N TYR A 269 23.39 -27.02 22.93
CA TYR A 269 23.29 -26.58 24.31
C TYR A 269 22.93 -25.10 24.39
N SER A 270 21.95 -24.80 25.25
CA SER A 270 21.49 -23.46 25.63
C SER A 270 22.64 -22.49 25.92
N HIS A 271 22.89 -21.54 25.02
CA HIS A 271 23.58 -20.31 25.36
C HIS A 271 22.58 -19.15 25.57
N LYS A 272 22.30 -18.94 26.86
CA LYS A 272 21.68 -17.82 27.56
C LYS A 272 21.31 -16.58 26.73
N GLY A 273 20.02 -16.25 26.74
CA GLY A 273 19.54 -14.93 26.31
C GLY A 273 18.03 -14.67 26.40
N ALA A 274 17.23 -15.55 27.03
CA ALA A 274 15.84 -15.23 27.33
C ALA A 274 15.80 -14.11 28.39
N LYS A 275 15.67 -12.86 27.94
CA LYS A 275 15.23 -11.78 28.80
C LYS A 275 13.77 -12.06 29.16
N ASN A 276 13.58 -12.62 30.35
CA ASN A 276 12.30 -12.64 31.05
C ASN A 276 11.79 -11.20 31.20
N SER A 277 10.88 -10.78 30.32
CA SER A 277 10.01 -9.62 30.54
C SER A 277 8.61 -10.12 30.87
N SER A 278 8.49 -10.86 31.97
CA SER A 278 7.21 -11.21 32.61
C SER A 278 7.50 -11.74 34.01
N GLN A 279 7.80 -10.85 34.95
CA GLN A 279 7.54 -10.98 36.40
C GLN A 279 8.25 -9.84 37.16
N LYS A 280 7.56 -8.70 37.29
CA LYS A 280 7.72 -7.82 38.45
C LYS A 280 6.53 -6.88 38.59
N MET A 281 5.45 -7.39 39.17
CA MET A 281 4.48 -6.57 39.90
C MET A 281 3.63 -7.52 40.74
N MET A 282 4.06 -7.78 41.98
CA MET A 282 3.23 -8.07 43.16
C MET A 282 4.16 -8.08 44.39
N ALA A 283 3.81 -7.25 45.39
CA ALA A 283 4.29 -7.21 46.78
C ALA A 283 5.82 -6.94 46.99
N GLN A 284 6.28 -5.99 47.82
CA GLN A 284 5.76 -5.33 49.03
C GLN A 284 6.12 -3.85 49.04
#